data_AF-A0A844FIR1-F1
#
_entry.id   AF-A0A844FIR1-F1
#
_cell.length_a   1.000
_cell.length_b   1.000
_cell.length_c   1.000
_cell.angle_alpha   90.00
_cell.angle_beta   90.00
_cell.angle_gamma   90.00
#
_symmetry.space_group_name_H-M   'P 1'
#
loop_
_entity.id
_entity.type
_entity.pdbx_description
1 polymer ?
#
loop_
_entity_poly.entity_id
_entity_poly.type
_entity_poly.pdbx_seq_one_letter_code
_entity_poly.pdbx_strand_id
1 'polypeptide(L)' 'MNKEENRIYSINKAVWLISQGAKYTIHKDEERKDIVYFVFPHQDLSKEIKEYYDNKDLQDFIKCFREIKKEMHNHMG' A
#
# COMPACT_ATOMS: atom_id res chain seq x y z
N MET A 1 -6.63 25.11 5.55
CA MET A 1 -6.11 23.83 5.03
C MET A 1 -7.30 22.96 4.67
N ASN A 2 -7.61 22.84 3.38
CA ASN A 2 -8.69 21.95 2.93
C ASN A 2 -8.28 20.51 3.22
N LYS A 3 -9.11 19.84 4.03
CA LYS A 3 -9.02 18.43 4.39
C LYS A 3 -9.42 17.56 3.19
N GLU A 4 -8.76 17.69 2.05
CA GLU A 4 -8.85 16.65 1.02
C GLU A 4 -8.04 15.45 1.52
N GLU A 5 -8.74 14.61 2.27
CA GLU A 5 -8.47 13.21 2.62
C GLU A 5 -7.06 12.70 2.25
N ASN A 6 -6.08 12.94 3.12
CA ASN A 6 -4.82 12.19 3.05
C ASN A 6 -5.14 10.70 3.30
N ARG A 7 -5.38 9.94 2.24
CA ARG A 7 -5.62 8.50 2.31
C ARG A 7 -4.28 7.79 2.47
N ILE A 8 -4.07 7.18 3.63
CA ILE A 8 -2.93 6.30 3.87
C ILE A 8 -3.26 4.95 3.23
N TYR A 9 -2.40 4.50 2.32
CA TYR A 9 -2.53 3.19 1.67
C TYR A 9 -1.63 2.15 2.34
N SER A 10 -2.06 0.89 2.32
CA SER A 10 -1.19 -0.23 2.70
C SER A 10 0.02 -0.31 1.75
N ILE A 11 1.13 -0.89 2.22
CA ILE A 11 2.35 -1.03 1.40
C ILE A 11 2.06 -1.72 0.06
N ASN A 12 1.28 -2.81 0.05
CA ASN A 12 0.93 -3.52 -1.18
C ASN A 12 0.20 -2.62 -2.18
N LYS A 13 -0.73 -1.79 -1.71
CA LYS A 13 -1.44 -0.84 -2.55
C LYS A 13 -0.53 0.29 -3.03
N ALA A 14 0.32 0.84 -2.17
CA ALA A 14 1.29 1.86 -2.56
C ALA A 14 2.23 1.33 -3.65
N VAL A 15 2.77 0.12 -3.49
CA VAL A 15 3.64 -0.53 -4.48
C VAL A 15 2.91 -0.79 -5.79
N TRP A 16 1.64 -1.20 -5.74
CA TRP A 16 0.82 -1.33 -6.95
C TRP A 16 0.68 -0.01 -7.70
N LEU A 17 0.32 1.08 -7.01
CA LEU A 17 0.16 2.39 -7.64
C LEU A 17 1.48 2.85 -8.28
N ILE A 18 2.60 2.65 -7.59
CA ILE A 18 3.93 2.96 -8.13
C ILE A 18 4.24 2.12 -9.38
N SER A 19 3.86 0.85 -9.42
CA SER A 19 4.08 -0.01 -10.61
C SER A 19 3.24 0.40 -11.81
N GLN A 20 2.09 1.03 -11.58
CA GLN A 20 1.26 1.66 -12.63
C GLN A 20 1.80 3.03 -13.07
N GLY A 21 2.90 3.51 -12.49
CA GLY A 21 3.53 4.78 -12.83
C GLY A 21 3.03 5.99 -12.04
N ALA A 22 2.29 5.78 -10.94
CA ALA A 22 1.87 6.89 -10.08
C ALA A 22 3.08 7.61 -9.48
N LYS A 23 3.09 8.94 -9.57
CA LYS A 23 4.14 9.76 -8.96
C LYS A 23 3.90 9.83 -7.46
N TYR A 24 4.98 9.74 -6.68
CA TYR A 24 4.90 9.72 -5.22
C TYR A 24 6.03 10.52 -4.58
N THR A 25 5.78 10.99 -3.38
CA THR A 25 6.79 11.49 -2.45
C THR A 25 6.85 10.58 -1.22
N ILE A 26 8.02 10.50 -0.61
CA ILE A 26 8.24 9.72 0.61
C ILE A 26 8.36 10.70 1.77
N HIS A 27 7.53 10.50 2.80
CA HIS A 27 7.58 11.28 4.04
C HIS A 27 7.95 10.34 5.18
N LYS A 28 8.94 10.73 5.99
CA LYS A 28 9.24 10.03 7.25
C LYS A 28 8.48 10.70 8.38
N ASP A 29 7.94 9.91 9.29
CA ASP A 29 7.34 10.43 10.52
C ASP A 29 8.47 10.99 11.41
N GLU A 30 8.34 12.25 11.81
CA GLU A 30 9.38 12.94 12.58
C GLU A 30 9.47 12.42 14.02
N GLU A 31 8.36 11.94 14.59
CA GLU A 31 8.29 11.38 15.94
C GLU A 31 8.60 9.89 15.96
N ARG A 32 8.19 9.17 14.90
CA ARG A 32 8.40 7.72 14.74
C ARG A 32 9.26 7.43 13.52
N LYS A 33 10.58 7.60 13.68
CA LYS A 33 11.57 7.55 12.58
C LYS A 33 11.56 6.27 11.73
N ASP A 34 10.98 5.19 12.23
CA ASP A 34 10.79 3.90 11.55
C ASP A 34 9.56 3.86 10.64
N ILE A 35 8.65 4.81 10.77
CA ILE A 35 7.44 4.92 9.96
C ILE A 35 7.69 5.81 8.73
N VAL A 36 7.32 5.27 7.56
CA VAL A 36 7.45 5.92 6.27
C VAL A 36 6.10 5.93 5.57
N TYR A 37 5.69 7.08 5.05
CA TYR A 37 4.47 7.28 4.29
C TYR A 37 4.78 7.54 2.81
N PHE A 38 3.99 6.92 1.94
CA PHE A 38 3.95 7.23 0.51
C PHE A 38 2.80 8.19 0.26
N VAL A 39 3.10 9.36 -0.30
CA VAL A 39 2.11 10.41 -0.61
C VAL A 39 2.00 10.53 -2.13
N PHE A 40 0.79 10.56 -2.65
CA PHE A 40 0.49 10.62 -4.08
C PHE A 40 -0.24 11.95 -4.39
N PRO A 41 0.50 13.06 -4.58
CA PRO A 41 -0.12 14.38 -4.70
C PRO A 41 -0.82 14.57 -6.05
N HIS A 42 -2.02 15.15 -6.02
CA HIS A 42 -2.75 15.71 -7.17
C HIS A 42 -2.87 14.78 -8.39
N GLN A 43 -3.16 13.49 -8.15
CA GLN A 43 -3.40 12.50 -9.20
C GLN A 43 -4.73 11.80 -8.98
N ASP A 44 -5.52 11.65 -10.05
CA ASP A 44 -6.65 10.73 -10.03
C ASP A 44 -6.12 9.31 -10.21
N LEU A 45 -6.25 8.50 -9.16
CA LEU A 45 -5.81 7.10 -9.11
C LEU A 45 -7.01 6.15 -9.02
N SER A 46 -8.23 6.64 -9.27
CA SER A 46 -9.46 5.88 -9.06
C SER A 46 -9.49 4.59 -9.90
N LYS A 47 -8.99 4.65 -11.12
CA LYS A 47 -8.88 3.52 -12.04
C LYS A 47 -7.91 2.46 -11.51
N GLU A 48 -6.69 2.85 -11.18
CA GLU A 48 -5.63 1.96 -10.70
C GLU A 48 -5.99 1.34 -9.35
N ILE A 49 -6.68 2.10 -8.49
CA ILE A 49 -7.24 1.60 -7.23
C ILE A 49 -8.34 0.58 -7.49
N LYS A 50 -9.23 0.83 -8.46
CA LYS A 50 -10.26 -0.14 -8.83
C LYS A 50 -9.62 -1.43 -9.37
N GLU A 51 -8.67 -1.31 -10.28
CA GLU A 51 -7.93 -2.45 -10.84
C GLU A 51 -7.19 -3.26 -9.76
N TYR A 52 -6.62 -2.59 -8.76
CA TYR A 52 -6.01 -3.27 -7.61
C TYR A 52 -6.99 -4.21 -6.92
N TYR A 53 -8.23 -3.75 -6.67
CA TYR A 53 -9.25 -4.54 -6.00
C TYR A 53 -9.87 -5.61 -6.88
N ASP A 54 -10.04 -5.32 -8.17
CA ASP A 54 -10.65 -6.23 -9.14
C ASP A 54 -9.68 -7.33 -9.62
N ASN A 55 -8.36 -7.15 -9.43
CA ASN A 55 -7.36 -8.15 -9.77
C ASN A 55 -7.37 -9.33 -8.80
N LYS A 56 -8.16 -10.36 -9.12
CA LYS A 56 -8.33 -11.57 -8.31
C LYS A 56 -7.02 -12.29 -8.03
N ASP A 57 -6.15 -12.46 -9.03
CA ASP A 57 -4.89 -13.19 -8.88
C ASP A 57 -3.96 -12.48 -7.88
N LEU A 58 -3.91 -11.15 -7.93
CA LEU A 58 -3.17 -10.34 -6.96
C LEU A 58 -3.74 -10.51 -5.54
N GLN A 59 -5.06 -10.47 -5.38
CA GLN A 59 -5.69 -10.62 -4.05
C GLN A 59 -5.46 -12.03 -3.47
N ASP A 60 -5.56 -13.06 -4.30
CA ASP A 60 -5.28 -14.44 -3.92
C ASP A 60 -3.81 -14.59 -3.50
N PHE A 61 -2.87 -14.02 -4.27
CA PHE A 61 -1.45 -14.00 -3.90
C PHE A 61 -1.21 -13.31 -2.54
N ILE A 62 -1.78 -12.12 -2.33
CA ILE A 62 -1.63 -11.36 -1.07
C ILE A 62 -2.16 -12.18 0.11
N LYS A 63 -3.29 -12.88 -0.09
CA LYS A 63 -3.89 -13.74 0.93
C LYS A 63 -2.99 -14.93 1.26
N CYS A 64 -2.53 -15.68 0.25
CA CYS A 64 -1.65 -16.83 0.44
C CYS A 64 -0.34 -16.43 1.11
N PHE A 65 0.26 -15.32 0.70
CA PHE A 65 1.50 -14.83 1.31
C PHE A 65 1.30 -14.44 2.79
N ARG A 66 0.16 -13.86 3.14
CA ARG A 66 -0.18 -13.55 4.53
C ARG A 66 -0.33 -14.81 5.38
N GLU A 67 -0.95 -15.87 4.82
CA GLU A 67 -1.09 -17.16 5.49
C GLU A 67 0.29 -17.80 5.72
N ILE A 68 1.16 -17.82 4.71
CA ILE A 68 2.55 -18.33 4.85
C ILE A 68 3.30 -17.58 5.96
N LYS A 69 3.23 -16.24 5.98
CA LYS A 69 3.88 -15.43 7.03
C LYS A 69 3.37 -15.78 8.43
N LYS A 70 2.07 -16.02 8.56
CA LYS A 70 1.46 -16.40 9.85
C LYS A 70 1.96 -17.77 10.30
N GLU A 71 2.00 -18.75 9.40
CA GLU A 71 2.52 -20.08 9.71
C GLU A 71 4.01 -20.04 10.10
N MET A 72 4.83 -19.30 9.35
CA MET A 72 6.26 -19.12 9.70
C MET A 72 6.44 -18.52 11.11
N HIS A 73 5.63 -17.51 11.46
CA HIS A 73 5.71 -16.89 12.78
C HIS A 73 5.30 -17.86 13.89
N ASN A 74 4.25 -18.66 13.68
CA ASN A 74 3.78 -19.64 14.66
C ASN A 74 4.76 -20.82 14.87
N HIS A 75 5.56 -21.16 13.85
CA HIS A 75 6.50 -22.29 13.90
C HIS A 75 7.95 -21.89 14.25
N MET A 76 8.26 -20.59 14.27
CA MET A 76 9.58 -20.06 14.64
C MET A 76 9.56 -19.20 15.93
N GLY A 77 8.39 -19.06 16.55
CA GLY A 77 8.17 -18.33 17.82
C GLY A 77 8.11 -19.23 19.03
#